data_AF-A0A8X6WDF6-F1
#
_entry.id   AF-A0A8X6WDF6-F1
#
_cell.length_a   1.000
_cell.length_b   1.000
_cell.length_c   1.000
_cell.angle_alpha   90.00
_cell.angle_beta   90.00
_cell.angle_gamma   90.00
#
_symmetry.space_group_name_H-M   'P 1'
#
loop_
_entity.id
_entity.type
_entity.pdbx_description
1 polymer ?
#
loop_
_entity_poly.entity_id
_entity_poly.type
_entity_poly.pdbx_seq_one_letter_code
_entity_poly.pdbx_strand_id
1 'polypeptide(L)'
;MNELNSRFVYGLRLIGRGVSAGRKLCAVLNLPPFLSKLAFRQQEKKLLSAAISIGEKIMNDAAKGIRQFKKSIHGIVNCGVSVDGTWQRRGFSSLNGCVSAISVDTGKIIDFETLSQFCRKCNSKTKQQNVKLQCNHHKGSSSSMEPVGAYRIFERSEDHRMLRYTDYYGDGDSKAFDAVKDIYGKDSVTKLECIGHIQKELEQGFEN
;
A
#
# COMPACT_ATOMS: atom_id res chain seq x y z
N MET A 1 -1.56 -12.32 -30.05
CA MET A 1 -0.21 -12.16 -29.46
C MET A 1 -0.13 -11.25 -28.21
N ASN A 2 -1.07 -10.33 -27.96
CA ASN A 2 -0.98 -9.36 -26.83
C ASN A 2 -1.36 -9.96 -25.46
N GLU A 3 -2.36 -10.85 -25.41
CA GLU A 3 -2.87 -11.40 -24.13
C GLU A 3 -1.93 -12.41 -23.48
N LEU A 4 -1.36 -13.34 -24.27
CA LEU A 4 -0.39 -14.32 -23.76
C LEU A 4 0.79 -13.62 -23.08
N ASN A 5 1.29 -12.54 -23.69
CA ASN A 5 2.38 -11.74 -23.13
C ASN A 5 1.98 -11.08 -21.81
N SER A 6 0.77 -10.52 -21.72
CA SER A 6 0.25 -9.98 -20.46
C SER A 6 0.16 -11.04 -19.37
N ARG A 7 -0.39 -12.22 -19.68
CA ARG A 7 -0.53 -13.34 -18.73
C ARG A 7 0.83 -13.88 -18.28
N PHE A 8 1.80 -14.01 -19.19
CA PHE A 8 3.16 -14.44 -18.86
C PHE A 8 3.84 -13.43 -17.93
N VAL A 9 3.80 -12.13 -18.28
CA VAL A 9 4.37 -11.07 -17.44
C VAL A 9 3.68 -11.01 -16.08
N TYR A 10 2.35 -11.16 -16.05
CA TYR A 10 1.57 -11.22 -14.81
C TYR A 10 2.00 -12.39 -13.93
N GLY A 11 2.09 -13.60 -14.48
CA GLY A 11 2.55 -14.79 -13.76
C GLY A 11 3.95 -14.62 -13.19
N LEU A 12 4.89 -14.06 -13.97
CA LEU A 12 6.24 -13.74 -13.47
C LEU A 12 6.20 -12.74 -12.32
N ARG A 13 5.30 -11.74 -12.36
CA ARG A 13 5.19 -10.73 -11.30
C ARG A 13 4.59 -11.28 -10.01
N LEU A 14 3.61 -12.18 -10.09
CA LEU A 14 3.05 -12.86 -8.92
C LEU A 14 4.10 -13.63 -8.12
N ILE A 15 5.08 -14.23 -8.80
CA ILE A 15 6.16 -14.98 -8.14
C ILE A 15 7.42 -14.13 -7.85
N GLY A 16 7.30 -12.80 -7.90
CA GLY A 16 8.41 -11.89 -7.62
C GLY A 16 9.56 -11.95 -8.65
N ARG A 17 9.28 -12.42 -9.86
CA ARG A 17 10.26 -12.56 -10.95
C ARG A 17 10.07 -11.48 -12.01
N GLY A 18 11.06 -11.37 -12.90
CA GLY A 18 11.10 -10.37 -13.96
C GLY A 18 11.67 -10.94 -15.26
N VAL A 19 11.99 -10.04 -16.20
CA VAL A 19 12.45 -10.39 -17.56
C VAL A 19 13.59 -11.42 -17.62
N SER A 20 14.53 -11.39 -16.66
CA SER A 20 15.64 -12.36 -16.61
C SER A 20 15.14 -13.79 -16.37
N ALA A 21 14.21 -13.97 -15.44
CA ALA A 21 13.62 -15.27 -15.16
C ALA A 21 12.76 -15.76 -16.33
N GLY A 22 11.98 -14.87 -16.97
CA GLY A 22 11.20 -15.23 -18.16
C GLY A 22 12.08 -15.74 -19.31
N ARG A 23 13.24 -15.10 -19.53
CA ARG A 23 14.23 -15.57 -20.53
C ARG A 23 14.79 -16.94 -20.20
N LYS A 24 15.20 -17.15 -18.94
CA LYS A 24 15.72 -18.45 -18.49
C LYS A 24 14.67 -19.54 -18.64
N LEU A 25 13.42 -19.27 -18.25
CA LEU A 25 12.32 -20.22 -18.35
C LEU A 25 12.07 -20.62 -19.81
N CYS A 26 11.95 -19.65 -20.73
CA CYS A 26 11.76 -19.94 -22.15
C CYS A 26 12.94 -20.75 -22.72
N ALA A 27 14.18 -20.42 -22.35
CA ALA A 27 15.35 -21.16 -22.82
C ALA A 27 15.36 -22.62 -22.32
N VAL A 28 15.05 -22.86 -21.05
CA VAL A 28 15.02 -24.23 -20.47
C VAL A 28 13.92 -25.08 -21.10
N LEU A 29 12.77 -24.48 -21.42
CA LEU A 29 11.64 -25.17 -22.03
C LEU A 29 11.71 -25.27 -23.55
N ASN A 30 12.82 -24.84 -24.17
CA ASN A 30 12.99 -24.76 -25.61
C ASN A 30 11.84 -23.99 -26.33
N LEU A 31 11.35 -22.92 -25.68
CA LEU A 31 10.33 -22.03 -26.22
C LEU A 31 10.97 -20.88 -27.02
N PRO A 32 10.20 -20.22 -27.91
CA PRO A 32 10.68 -19.02 -28.59
C PRO A 32 11.22 -17.95 -27.63
N PRO A 33 12.15 -17.08 -28.09
CA PRO A 33 12.76 -16.08 -27.25
C PRO A 33 11.73 -15.23 -26.48
N PHE A 34 11.96 -15.10 -25.18
CA PHE A 34 11.12 -14.26 -24.34
C PHE A 34 11.19 -12.78 -24.73
N LEU A 35 10.23 -11.99 -24.25
CA LEU A 35 10.07 -10.58 -24.53
C LEU A 35 11.37 -9.76 -24.37
N SER A 36 11.48 -8.74 -25.23
CA SER A 36 12.45 -7.67 -25.05
C SER A 36 12.19 -6.93 -23.73
N LYS A 37 13.21 -6.25 -23.18
CA LYS A 37 13.05 -5.44 -21.96
C LYS A 37 11.97 -4.37 -22.12
N LEU A 38 11.88 -3.76 -23.30
CA LEU A 38 10.89 -2.72 -23.60
C LEU A 38 9.47 -3.30 -23.65
N ALA A 39 9.28 -4.42 -24.37
CA ALA A 39 7.98 -5.08 -24.46
C ALA A 39 7.50 -5.57 -23.08
N PHE A 40 8.39 -6.15 -22.27
CA PHE A 40 8.08 -6.52 -20.89
C PHE A 40 7.59 -5.32 -20.07
N ARG A 41 8.30 -4.19 -20.13
CA ARG A 41 7.94 -2.96 -19.42
C ARG A 41 6.60 -2.37 -19.88
N GLN A 42 6.27 -2.49 -21.16
CA GLN A 42 4.95 -2.08 -21.67
C GLN A 42 3.83 -2.92 -21.05
N GLN A 43 4.01 -4.24 -20.96
CA GLN A 43 3.02 -5.10 -20.30
C GLN A 43 2.91 -4.81 -18.81
N GLU A 44 4.02 -4.56 -18.11
CA GLU A 44 3.98 -4.16 -16.70
C GLU A 44 3.18 -2.88 -16.46
N LYS A 45 3.32 -1.88 -17.33
CA LYS A 45 2.54 -0.63 -17.22
C LYS A 45 1.05 -0.88 -17.39
N LYS A 46 0.67 -1.75 -18.32
CA LYS A 46 -0.75 -2.14 -18.50
C LYS A 46 -1.28 -2.85 -17.27
N LEU A 47 -0.52 -3.80 -16.72
CA LEU A 47 -0.89 -4.51 -15.49
C LEU A 47 -1.01 -3.56 -14.29
N LEU A 48 -0.08 -2.61 -14.14
CA LEU A 48 -0.14 -1.60 -13.09
C LEU A 48 -1.40 -0.73 -13.22
N SER A 49 -1.69 -0.23 -14.42
CA SER A 49 -2.89 0.58 -14.66
C SER A 49 -4.18 -0.19 -14.35
N ALA A 50 -4.25 -1.46 -14.75
CA ALA A 50 -5.39 -2.31 -14.44
C ALA A 50 -5.51 -2.59 -12.93
N ALA A 51 -4.40 -2.88 -12.25
CA ALA A 51 -4.37 -3.14 -10.81
C ALA A 51 -4.81 -1.91 -10.00
N ILE A 52 -4.34 -0.71 -10.35
CA ILE A 52 -4.76 0.54 -9.71
C ILE A 52 -6.27 0.76 -9.93
N SER A 53 -6.75 0.62 -11.16
CA SER A 53 -8.17 0.83 -11.47
C SER A 53 -9.09 -0.13 -10.72
N ILE A 54 -8.72 -1.42 -10.65
CA ILE A 54 -9.49 -2.43 -9.92
C ILE A 54 -9.40 -2.20 -8.42
N GLY A 55 -8.21 -1.89 -7.89
CA GLY A 55 -8.02 -1.59 -6.47
C GLY A 55 -8.90 -0.41 -6.03
N GLU A 56 -8.88 0.67 -6.80
CA GLU A 56 -9.70 1.85 -6.53
C GLU A 56 -11.20 1.54 -6.56
N LYS A 57 -11.65 0.71 -7.52
CA LYS A 57 -13.04 0.25 -7.56
C LYS A 57 -13.41 -0.55 -6.30
N ILE A 58 -12.59 -1.54 -5.93
CA ILE A 58 -12.86 -2.42 -4.78
C ILE A 58 -12.91 -1.61 -3.48
N MET A 59 -11.97 -0.69 -3.28
CA MET A 59 -11.95 0.17 -2.08
C MET A 59 -13.16 1.12 -2.03
N ASN A 60 -13.57 1.67 -3.17
CA ASN A 60 -14.81 2.46 -3.25
C ASN A 60 -16.06 1.63 -2.94
N ASP A 61 -16.13 0.40 -3.44
CA ASP A 61 -17.25 -0.51 -3.19
C ASP A 61 -17.26 -0.96 -1.72
N ALA A 62 -16.09 -1.17 -1.10
CA ALA A 62 -15.96 -1.41 0.34
C ALA A 62 -16.46 -0.23 1.17
N ALA A 63 -16.04 1.00 0.83
CA ALA A 63 -16.50 2.22 1.50
C ALA A 63 -18.02 2.43 1.35
N LYS A 64 -18.58 2.19 0.17
CA LYS A 64 -20.05 2.21 -0.05
C LYS A 64 -20.75 1.19 0.84
N GLY A 65 -20.22 -0.03 0.94
CA GLY A 65 -20.76 -1.08 1.81
C GLY A 65 -20.81 -0.65 3.27
N ILE A 66 -19.78 0.03 3.78
CA ILE A 66 -19.75 0.56 5.16
C ILE A 66 -20.85 1.60 5.37
N ARG A 67 -20.98 2.55 4.43
CA ARG A 67 -22.02 3.60 4.52
C ARG A 67 -23.43 3.02 4.53
N GLN A 68 -23.68 2.02 3.68
CA GLN A 68 -24.95 1.29 3.66
C GLN A 68 -25.20 0.52 4.96
N PHE A 69 -24.19 -0.17 5.47
CA PHE A 69 -24.26 -0.91 6.73
C PHE A 69 -24.61 0.02 7.91
N LYS A 70 -24.01 1.20 7.97
CA LYS A 70 -24.27 2.21 9.02
C LYS A 70 -25.54 3.04 8.78
N LYS A 71 -26.35 2.70 7.77
CA LYS A 71 -27.60 3.39 7.39
C LYS A 71 -27.44 4.89 7.15
N SER A 72 -26.23 5.34 6.84
CA SER A 72 -25.94 6.73 6.51
C SER A 72 -25.54 6.80 5.05
N ILE A 73 -26.52 7.10 4.21
CA ILE A 73 -26.34 7.20 2.75
C ILE A 73 -25.83 8.60 2.36
N HIS A 74 -26.11 9.61 3.20
CA HIS A 74 -25.77 11.01 2.97
C HIS A 74 -24.77 11.52 3.99
N GLY A 75 -23.63 12.00 3.52
CA GLY A 75 -22.59 12.61 4.34
C GLY A 75 -21.42 11.69 4.66
N ILE A 76 -20.49 12.22 5.46
CA ILE A 76 -19.31 11.52 5.94
C ILE A 76 -19.71 10.56 7.05
N VAL A 77 -19.22 9.32 6.98
CA VAL A 77 -19.55 8.25 7.95
C VAL A 77 -18.33 7.88 8.76
N ASN A 78 -18.48 7.83 10.09
CA ASN A 78 -17.40 7.39 10.97
C ASN A 78 -17.10 5.90 10.79
N CYS A 79 -15.82 5.53 10.74
CA CYS A 79 -15.34 4.16 10.51
C CYS A 79 -14.13 3.88 11.40
N GLY A 80 -14.13 2.73 12.07
CA GLY A 80 -12.93 2.21 12.71
C GLY A 80 -12.03 1.55 11.67
N VAL A 81 -10.73 1.75 11.79
CA VAL A 81 -9.74 1.25 10.83
C VAL A 81 -8.58 0.57 11.55
N SER A 82 -8.16 -0.58 11.01
CA SER A 82 -6.87 -1.15 11.33
C SER A 82 -5.85 -0.69 10.29
N VAL A 83 -4.73 -0.16 10.76
CA VAL A 83 -3.66 0.37 9.91
C VAL A 83 -2.37 -0.38 10.21
N ASP A 84 -1.73 -0.86 9.16
CA ASP A 84 -0.44 -1.55 9.29
C ASP A 84 0.45 -1.29 8.06
N GLY A 85 1.76 -1.31 8.31
CA GLY A 85 2.82 -1.12 7.34
C GLY A 85 3.52 -2.42 6.98
N THR A 86 3.88 -2.58 5.72
CA THR A 86 4.76 -3.67 5.27
C THR A 86 5.94 -3.14 4.46
N TRP A 87 7.10 -3.77 4.61
CA TRP A 87 8.36 -3.36 3.99
C TRP A 87 8.90 -4.44 3.06
N GLN A 88 9.52 -4.02 1.97
CA GLN A 88 10.17 -4.93 1.02
C GLN A 88 11.26 -5.80 1.67
N ARG A 89 11.96 -5.28 2.68
CA ARG A 89 13.03 -5.98 3.40
C ARG A 89 12.81 -5.83 4.90
N ARG A 90 13.17 -6.87 5.66
CA ARG A 90 13.21 -6.80 7.12
C ARG A 90 14.31 -5.82 7.58
N GLY A 91 14.06 -5.18 8.71
CA GLY A 91 14.96 -4.20 9.32
C GLY A 91 14.85 -2.79 8.72
N PHE A 92 15.64 -1.87 9.27
CA PHE A 92 15.52 -0.42 8.99
C PHE A 92 16.10 0.04 7.63
N SER A 93 16.38 -0.88 6.70
CA SER A 93 17.04 -0.58 5.41
C SER A 93 16.12 -0.72 4.19
N SER A 94 14.81 -0.89 4.41
CA SER A 94 13.88 -1.03 3.29
C SER A 94 13.69 0.29 2.54
N LEU A 95 13.83 0.24 1.21
CA LEU A 95 13.63 1.37 0.32
C LEU A 95 12.17 1.54 -0.14
N ASN A 96 11.34 0.52 0.09
CA ASN A 96 9.94 0.52 -0.32
C ASN A 96 9.08 0.02 0.84
N GLY A 97 7.94 0.67 1.02
CA GLY A 97 6.92 0.32 2.00
C GLY A 97 5.52 0.48 1.42
N CYS A 98 4.57 -0.20 2.02
CA CYS A 98 3.15 -0.05 1.74
C CYS A 98 2.40 -0.02 3.06
N VAL A 99 1.58 1.00 3.26
CA VAL A 99 0.69 1.12 4.42
C VAL A 99 -0.71 0.85 3.93
N SER A 100 -1.49 0.07 4.65
CA SER A 100 -2.88 -0.24 4.29
C SER A 100 -3.83 0.06 5.44
N ALA A 101 -5.05 0.47 5.11
CA ALA A 101 -6.16 0.62 6.05
C ALA A 101 -7.27 -0.38 5.72
N ILE A 102 -7.68 -1.13 6.73
CA ILE A 102 -8.75 -2.12 6.67
C ILE A 102 -9.87 -1.66 7.60
N SER A 103 -11.10 -1.64 7.11
CA SER A 103 -12.26 -1.34 7.94
C SER A 103 -12.47 -2.44 8.97
N VAL A 104 -12.58 -2.05 10.25
CA VAL A 104 -12.87 -2.99 11.33
C VAL A 104 -14.29 -3.54 11.24
N ASP A 105 -15.24 -2.71 10.80
CA ASP A 105 -16.65 -3.09 10.64
C ASP A 105 -16.85 -4.22 9.60
N THR A 106 -16.02 -4.26 8.56
CA THR A 106 -16.24 -5.15 7.40
C THR A 106 -15.10 -6.11 7.09
N GLY A 107 -13.92 -5.90 7.68
CA GLY A 107 -12.70 -6.64 7.34
C GLY A 107 -12.18 -6.40 5.93
N LYS A 108 -12.67 -5.37 5.22
CA LYS A 108 -12.28 -5.05 3.84
C LYS A 108 -11.27 -3.92 3.79
N ILE A 109 -10.34 -4.01 2.84
CA ILE A 109 -9.42 -2.91 2.53
C ILE A 109 -10.20 -1.71 1.99
N ILE A 110 -9.89 -0.52 2.53
CA ILE A 110 -10.55 0.74 2.15
C ILE A 110 -9.56 1.78 1.64
N ASP A 111 -8.27 1.66 1.98
CA ASP A 111 -7.21 2.49 1.39
C ASP A 111 -5.82 1.85 1.55
N PHE A 112 -4.85 2.30 0.77
CA PHE A 112 -3.44 2.00 0.96
C PHE A 112 -2.54 3.11 0.37
N GLU A 113 -1.33 3.24 0.88
CA GLU A 113 -0.30 4.16 0.41
C GLU A 113 1.01 3.40 0.15
N THR A 114 1.49 3.45 -1.09
CA THR A 114 2.82 2.93 -1.44
C THR A 114 3.87 4.03 -1.36
N LEU A 115 4.93 3.79 -0.59
CA LEU A 115 6.03 4.73 -0.35
C LEU A 115 7.34 4.15 -0.88
N SER A 116 8.15 5.00 -1.51
CA SER A 116 9.48 4.62 -1.99
C SER A 116 10.49 5.71 -1.73
N GLN A 117 11.65 5.33 -1.19
CA GLN A 117 12.84 6.17 -1.09
C GLN A 117 13.71 6.10 -2.36
N PHE A 118 13.32 5.28 -3.35
CA PHE A 118 14.18 4.95 -4.47
C PHE A 118 13.46 5.04 -5.83
N CYS A 119 13.91 5.97 -6.68
CA CYS A 119 13.58 5.99 -8.12
C CYS A 119 14.84 5.69 -8.91
N ARG A 120 14.79 4.57 -9.62
CA ARG A 120 15.85 4.15 -10.52
C ARG A 120 16.22 5.20 -11.57
N LYS A 121 15.25 6.02 -12.00
CA LYS A 121 15.50 7.13 -12.94
C LYS A 121 16.27 8.27 -12.30
N CYS A 122 15.94 8.63 -11.06
CA CYS A 122 16.69 9.65 -10.31
C CYS A 122 18.09 9.17 -9.93
N ASN A 123 18.27 7.85 -9.72
CA ASN A 123 19.57 7.28 -9.40
C ASN A 123 20.43 6.92 -10.64
N SER A 124 19.89 7.03 -11.86
CA SER A 124 20.68 6.82 -13.08
C SER A 124 21.49 8.06 -13.42
N LYS A 125 22.81 7.93 -13.55
CA LYS A 125 23.78 9.01 -13.84
C LYS A 125 23.63 9.67 -15.22
N THR A 126 22.58 9.37 -15.98
CA THR A 126 22.31 10.05 -17.26
C THR A 126 21.86 11.48 -16.96
N LYS A 127 22.81 12.42 -17.02
CA LYS A 127 22.64 13.88 -16.98
C LYS A 127 21.83 14.40 -18.18
N GLN A 128 20.61 13.92 -18.39
CA GLN A 128 19.72 14.51 -19.39
C GLN A 128 18.50 15.12 -18.71
N GLN A 129 18.67 16.43 -18.53
CA GLN A 129 17.68 17.50 -18.47
C GLN A 129 16.76 17.55 -17.25
N ASN A 130 16.60 18.80 -16.81
CA ASN A 130 15.70 19.34 -15.80
C ASN A 130 14.21 19.07 -16.10
N VAL A 131 13.82 17.82 -16.33
CA VAL A 131 12.45 17.40 -16.18
C VAL A 131 12.29 17.09 -14.71
N LYS A 132 11.58 17.95 -13.96
CA LYS A 132 10.97 17.59 -12.67
C LYS A 132 10.01 16.43 -12.94
N LEU A 133 10.55 15.23 -13.10
CA LEU A 133 9.77 14.00 -12.94
C LEU A 133 9.24 14.09 -11.52
N GLN A 134 7.92 14.19 -11.36
CA GLN A 134 7.25 13.95 -10.09
C GLN A 134 7.51 12.48 -9.68
N CYS A 135 8.73 12.15 -9.27
CA CYS A 135 8.99 10.95 -8.52
C CYS A 135 8.56 11.31 -7.08
N ASN A 136 7.36 10.83 -6.69
CA ASN A 136 6.80 10.95 -5.34
C ASN A 136 7.62 10.11 -4.37
N HIS A 137 8.84 10.56 -4.09
CA HIS A 137 9.69 9.92 -3.11
C HIS A 137 9.25 10.26 -1.72
N HIS A 138 9.18 9.23 -0.89
CA HIS A 138 9.25 9.42 0.54
C HIS A 138 10.60 10.02 0.90
N LYS A 139 10.57 11.13 1.65
CA LYS A 139 11.75 11.75 2.24
C LYS A 139 11.73 11.42 3.73
N GLY A 140 12.69 10.65 4.19
CA GLY A 140 12.77 10.21 5.58
C GLY A 140 13.36 8.81 5.69
N SER A 141 13.36 8.25 6.90
CA SER A 141 13.78 6.87 7.17
C SER A 141 12.72 5.86 6.71
N SER A 142 13.11 4.59 6.65
CA SER A 142 12.18 3.48 6.39
C SER A 142 11.11 3.37 7.49
N SER A 143 11.49 3.64 8.74
CA SER A 143 10.59 3.69 9.89
C SER A 143 9.58 4.83 9.83
N SER A 144 9.87 5.93 9.12
CA SER A 144 8.90 7.02 8.98
C SER A 144 7.89 6.80 7.84
N MET A 145 8.00 5.70 7.09
CA MET A 145 7.04 5.39 6.03
C MET A 145 5.66 5.08 6.60
N GLU A 146 5.57 4.37 7.71
CA GLU A 146 4.27 4.01 8.28
C GLU A 146 3.49 5.23 8.78
N PRO A 147 4.06 6.15 9.60
CA PRO A 147 3.37 7.38 9.98
C PRO A 147 2.97 8.26 8.79
N VAL A 148 3.85 8.40 7.78
CA VAL A 148 3.53 9.19 6.58
C VAL A 148 2.43 8.54 5.75
N GLY A 149 2.43 7.21 5.63
CA GLY A 149 1.38 6.50 4.91
C GLY A 149 0.04 6.57 5.63
N ALA A 150 0.02 6.39 6.95
CA ALA A 150 -1.17 6.53 7.78
C ALA A 150 -1.76 7.95 7.64
N TYR A 151 -0.91 8.99 7.78
CA TYR A 151 -1.33 10.38 7.59
C TYR A 151 -1.99 10.60 6.22
N ARG A 152 -1.35 10.18 5.12
CA ARG A 152 -1.89 10.37 3.76
C ARG A 152 -3.18 9.61 3.50
N ILE A 153 -3.38 8.46 4.16
CA ILE A 153 -4.62 7.69 4.08
C ILE A 153 -5.75 8.42 4.81
N PHE A 154 -5.47 8.95 6.00
CA PHE A 154 -6.48 9.69 6.77
C PHE A 154 -6.84 11.03 6.12
N GLU A 155 -5.83 11.79 5.67
CA GLU A 155 -6.01 13.11 5.04
C GLU A 155 -6.99 13.09 3.87
N ARG A 156 -6.95 12.04 3.03
CA ARG A 156 -7.82 11.92 1.85
C ARG A 156 -9.11 11.14 2.08
N SER A 157 -9.34 10.61 3.29
CA SER A 157 -10.39 9.64 3.56
C SER A 157 -11.80 10.21 3.33
N GLU A 158 -12.05 11.42 3.79
CA GLU A 158 -13.34 12.09 3.65
C GLU A 158 -13.64 12.36 2.17
N ASP A 159 -12.67 12.91 1.45
CA ASP A 159 -12.80 13.27 0.04
C ASP A 159 -12.93 12.04 -0.87
N HIS A 160 -12.09 11.02 -0.66
CA HIS A 160 -12.01 9.87 -1.55
C HIS A 160 -13.03 8.78 -1.21
N ARG A 161 -13.38 8.64 0.07
CA ARG A 161 -14.18 7.51 0.57
C ARG A 161 -15.49 7.93 1.22
N MET A 162 -15.69 9.23 1.52
CA MET A 162 -16.81 9.70 2.34
C MET A 162 -16.83 9.01 3.72
N LEU A 163 -15.64 8.71 4.25
CA LEU A 163 -15.45 8.06 5.55
C LEU A 163 -14.53 8.94 6.41
N ARG A 164 -14.86 9.07 7.69
CA ARG A 164 -13.99 9.66 8.70
C ARG A 164 -13.47 8.55 9.60
N TYR A 165 -12.16 8.43 9.72
CA TYR A 165 -11.55 7.37 10.51
C TYR A 165 -11.44 7.77 11.98
N THR A 166 -12.36 7.31 12.82
CA THR A 166 -12.48 7.75 14.23
C THR A 166 -11.77 6.85 15.22
N ASP A 167 -11.56 5.58 14.86
CA ASP A 167 -10.94 4.59 15.73
C ASP A 167 -9.76 3.96 15.00
N TYR A 168 -8.57 4.07 15.59
CA TYR A 168 -7.32 3.55 15.03
C TYR A 168 -6.91 2.29 15.78
N TYR A 169 -6.85 1.17 15.07
CA TYR A 169 -6.35 -0.11 15.56
C TYR A 169 -4.98 -0.37 14.95
N GLY A 170 -3.94 -0.38 15.77
CA GLY A 170 -2.58 -0.63 15.31
C GLY A 170 -1.75 -1.37 16.35
N ASP A 171 -0.49 -1.60 15.99
CA ASP A 171 0.51 -2.14 16.92
C ASP A 171 0.88 -1.07 17.97
N GLY A 172 1.51 -1.48 19.07
CA GLY A 172 1.85 -0.60 20.19
C GLY A 172 2.70 0.63 19.86
N ASP A 173 3.42 0.66 18.72
CA ASP A 173 4.20 1.82 18.28
C ASP A 173 3.29 3.04 17.99
N SER A 174 3.37 4.05 18.86
CA SER A 174 2.46 5.18 18.84
C SER A 174 2.71 6.15 17.68
N LYS A 175 3.83 6.05 16.95
CA LYS A 175 4.21 7.09 15.96
C LYS A 175 3.21 7.26 14.82
N ALA A 176 2.61 6.17 14.34
CA ALA A 176 1.63 6.24 13.28
C ALA A 176 0.31 6.84 13.78
N PHE A 177 -0.11 6.47 15.00
CA PHE A 177 -1.27 7.06 15.67
C PHE A 177 -1.05 8.55 15.97
N ASP A 178 0.12 8.93 16.51
CA ASP A 178 0.48 10.31 16.83
C ASP A 178 0.42 11.23 15.61
N ALA A 179 0.66 10.69 14.40
CA ALA A 179 0.55 11.43 13.16
C ALA A 179 -0.91 11.73 12.76
N VAL A 180 -1.89 10.95 13.24
CA VAL A 180 -3.30 11.04 12.80
C VAL A 180 -4.28 11.44 13.90
N LYS A 181 -3.88 11.43 15.17
CA LYS A 181 -4.78 11.65 16.32
C LYS A 181 -5.62 12.94 16.25
N ASP A 182 -5.06 13.98 15.63
CA ASP A 182 -5.67 15.32 15.54
C ASP A 182 -6.13 15.69 14.12
N ILE A 183 -6.15 14.73 13.18
CA ILE A 183 -6.26 15.04 11.74
C ILE A 183 -7.60 15.63 11.32
N TYR A 184 -8.69 15.30 12.02
CA TYR A 184 -10.03 15.88 11.80
C TYR A 184 -10.39 16.92 12.87
N GLY A 185 -9.41 17.39 13.65
CA GLY A 185 -9.59 18.22 14.83
C GLY A 185 -8.98 17.57 16.07
N LYS A 186 -8.87 18.34 17.15
CA LYS A 186 -8.24 17.91 18.40
C LYS A 186 -8.89 16.62 18.95
N ASP A 187 -8.07 15.63 19.26
CA ASP A 187 -8.46 14.33 19.82
C ASP A 187 -9.56 13.62 18.98
N SER A 188 -9.51 13.80 17.65
CA SER A 188 -10.54 13.30 16.73
C SER A 188 -10.46 11.81 16.45
N VAL A 189 -9.30 11.18 16.74
CA VAL A 189 -9.08 9.75 16.53
C VAL A 189 -8.70 9.08 17.85
N THR A 190 -9.43 8.02 18.20
CA THR A 190 -9.17 7.21 19.40
C THR A 190 -8.25 6.03 19.07
N LYS A 191 -7.16 5.87 19.81
CA LYS A 191 -6.31 4.66 19.70
C LYS A 191 -6.99 3.50 20.41
N LEU A 192 -7.07 2.36 19.74
CA LEU A 192 -7.52 1.10 20.30
C LEU A 192 -6.44 0.05 20.06
N GLU A 193 -6.21 -0.80 21.06
CA GLU A 193 -5.18 -1.84 21.00
C GLU A 193 -5.71 -3.09 20.30
N CYS A 194 -4.86 -3.74 19.50
CA CYS A 194 -5.20 -5.02 18.89
C CYS A 194 -5.01 -6.17 19.90
N ILE A 195 -5.95 -7.13 19.90
CA ILE A 195 -5.94 -8.28 20.84
C ILE A 195 -4.61 -9.04 20.80
N GLY A 196 -4.04 -9.20 19.59
CA GLY A 196 -2.75 -9.87 19.42
C GLY A 196 -1.57 -9.12 20.05
N HIS A 197 -1.63 -7.79 20.17
CA HIS A 197 -0.63 -7.01 20.89
C HIS A 197 -0.78 -7.23 22.39
N ILE A 198 -2.01 -7.09 22.92
CA ILE A 198 -2.32 -7.35 24.33
C ILE A 198 -1.84 -8.76 24.74
N GLN A 199 -2.06 -9.77 23.90
CA GLN A 199 -1.60 -11.13 24.18
C GLN A 199 -0.06 -11.21 24.28
N LYS A 200 0.68 -10.59 23.36
CA LYS A 200 2.16 -10.58 23.41
C LYS A 200 2.69 -9.83 24.62
N GLU A 201 2.05 -8.72 25.00
CA GLU A 201 2.42 -7.97 26.21
C GLU A 201 2.20 -8.81 27.47
N LEU A 202 1.05 -9.50 27.56
CA LEU A 202 0.76 -10.40 28.66
C LEU A 202 1.76 -11.55 28.73
N GLU A 203 2.06 -12.20 27.60
CA GLU A 203 3.05 -13.29 27.52
C GLU A 203 4.45 -12.84 27.99
N GLN A 204 4.90 -11.63 27.63
CA GLN A 204 6.17 -11.07 28.10
C GLN A 204 6.16 -10.71 29.60
N GLY A 205 4.99 -10.38 30.16
CA GLY A 205 4.82 -10.09 31.57
C GLY A 205 4.91 -11.33 32.49
N PHE A 206 4.67 -12.53 31.95
CA PHE A 206 4.77 -13.80 32.70
C PHE A 206 6.16 -14.44 32.65
N GLU A 207 7.09 -13.89 31.86
CA GLU A 207 8.49 -14.34 31.80
C GLU A 207 9.44 -13.55 32.72
N ASN A 208 8.91 -12.68 33.59
CA ASN A 208 9.68 -11.93 34.60
C ASN A 208 9.35 -12.34 36.05
#